data_AF-A0A3C0AP51-F1
#
_entry.id   AF-A0A3C0AP51-F1
#
_cell.length_a   1.000
_cell.length_b   1.000
_cell.length_c   1.000
_cell.angle_alpha   90.00
_cell.angle_beta   90.00
_cell.angle_gamma   90.00
#
_symmetry.space_group_name_H-M   'P 1'
#
loop_
_entity.id
_entity.type
_entity.pdbx_description
1 polymer ?
#
loop_
_entity_poly.entity_id
_entity_poly.type
_entity_poly.pdbx_seq_one_letter_code
_entity_poly.pdbx_strand_id
1 'polypeptide(L)'
;MEISIPKLSLVVLVGPSGAGKSTFARKHFLPTEVISSDFCRGIISDDENDQSVTKAAFDLLGYIVSQRLKSGRLTVVDATNVQQEARA
;
A
#
# COMPACT_ATOMS: atom_id res chain seq x y z
N MET A 1 21.07 -9.91 -3.29
CA MET A 1 20.97 -8.80 -2.32
C MET A 1 19.97 -9.21 -1.27
N GLU A 2 20.33 -9.11 0.00
CA GLU A 2 19.47 -9.46 1.13
C GLU A 2 19.01 -8.18 1.81
N ILE A 3 17.71 -8.08 2.11
CA ILE A 3 17.12 -6.97 2.86
C ILE A 3 16.42 -7.57 4.07
N SER A 4 16.95 -7.31 5.26
CA SER A 4 16.37 -7.79 6.51
C SER A 4 15.43 -6.75 7.09
N ILE A 5 14.20 -7.15 7.42
CA ILE A 5 13.21 -6.29 8.08
C ILE A 5 12.70 -6.93 9.37
N PRO A 6 12.40 -6.14 10.42
CA PRO A 6 11.73 -6.64 11.61
C PRO A 6 10.38 -7.29 11.30
N LYS A 7 9.97 -8.26 12.13
CA LYS A 7 8.64 -8.90 12.02
C LYS A 7 7.48 -7.90 12.09
N LEU A 8 7.64 -6.82 12.86
CA LEU A 8 6.70 -5.70 12.88
C LEU A 8 7.29 -4.53 12.08
N SER A 9 6.83 -4.39 10.85
CA SER A 9 7.32 -3.35 9.93
C SER A 9 6.18 -2.79 9.09
N LEU A 10 6.27 -1.50 8.81
CA LEU A 10 5.58 -0.85 7.70
C LEU A 10 6.55 -0.74 6.53
N VAL A 11 6.33 -1.53 5.48
CA VAL A 11 7.14 -1.51 4.26
C VAL A 11 6.43 -0.62 3.25
N VAL A 12 7.11 0.42 2.76
CA VAL A 12 6.55 1.33 1.76
C VAL A 12 7.26 1.10 0.44
N LEU A 13 6.54 0.62 -0.57
CA LEU A 13 7.10 0.45 -1.91
C LEU A 13 7.09 1.80 -2.62
N VAL A 14 8.24 2.23 -3.12
CA VAL A 14 8.41 3.53 -3.78
C VAL A 14 8.96 3.31 -5.18
N GLY A 15 8.27 3.84 -6.18
CA GLY A 15 8.68 3.74 -7.57
C GLY A 15 7.56 4.11 -8.54
N PRO A 16 7.90 4.51 -9.79
CA PRO A 16 6.91 4.93 -10.77
C PRO A 16 5.92 3.81 -11.13
N SER A 17 4.84 4.16 -11.84
CA SER A 17 3.98 3.15 -12.48
C SER A 17 4.82 2.28 -13.42
N GLY A 18 4.51 0.98 -13.50
CA GLY A 18 5.28 0.02 -14.28
C GLY A 18 6.62 -0.43 -13.68
N ALA A 19 7.07 0.12 -12.55
CA ALA A 19 8.32 -0.29 -11.89
C ALA A 19 8.30 -1.71 -11.27
N GLY A 20 7.17 -2.42 -11.35
CA GLY A 20 7.04 -3.79 -10.83
C GLY A 20 6.77 -3.89 -9.33
N LYS A 21 6.33 -2.81 -8.66
CA LYS A 21 6.01 -2.80 -7.21
C LYS A 21 5.02 -3.91 -6.81
N SER A 22 3.89 -4.01 -7.49
CA SER A 22 2.88 -5.03 -7.20
C SER A 22 3.39 -6.45 -7.46
N THR A 23 4.22 -6.64 -8.50
CA THR A 23 4.89 -7.92 -8.79
C THR A 23 5.86 -8.29 -7.68
N PHE A 24 6.66 -7.34 -7.22
CA PHE A 24 7.56 -7.51 -6.09
C PHE A 24 6.78 -7.85 -4.81
N ALA A 25 5.71 -7.10 -4.52
CA ALA A 25 4.87 -7.30 -3.35
C ALA A 25 4.29 -8.72 -3.29
N ARG A 26 3.66 -9.18 -4.40
CA ARG A 26 3.07 -10.52 -4.51
C ARG A 26 4.09 -11.65 -4.42
N LYS A 27 5.33 -11.41 -4.84
CA LYS A 27 6.40 -12.40 -4.78
C LYS A 27 6.94 -12.58 -3.36
N HIS A 28 6.96 -11.51 -2.56
CA HIS A 28 7.69 -11.47 -1.29
C HIS A 28 6.81 -11.41 -0.03
N PHE A 29 5.53 -11.06 -0.16
CA PHE A 29 4.61 -10.87 0.96
C PHE A 29 3.29 -11.61 0.72
N LEU A 30 2.55 -11.86 1.80
CA LEU A 30 1.22 -12.45 1.70
C LEU A 30 0.25 -11.45 1.05
N PRO A 31 -0.78 -11.92 0.31
CA PRO A 31 -1.78 -11.04 -0.29
C PRO A 31 -2.45 -10.11 0.74
N THR A 32 -2.69 -10.60 1.95
CA THR A 32 -3.30 -9.84 3.05
C THR A 32 -2.35 -8.85 3.73
N GLU A 33 -1.04 -8.91 3.46
CA GLU A 33 -0.06 -7.97 3.99
C GLU A 33 0.07 -6.73 3.10
N VAL A 34 -0.32 -6.82 1.83
CA VAL A 34 -0.18 -5.75 0.84
C VAL A 34 -1.47 -4.95 0.74
N ILE A 35 -1.42 -3.67 1.08
CA ILE A 35 -2.54 -2.73 0.97
C ILE A 35 -2.22 -1.75 -0.17
N SER A 36 -3.07 -1.75 -1.20
CA SER A 36 -2.90 -0.93 -2.41
C SER A 36 -3.88 0.24 -2.42
N SER A 37 -3.41 1.41 -2.88
CA SER A 37 -4.29 2.58 -3.07
C SER A 37 -5.24 2.41 -4.26
N ASP A 38 -4.83 1.68 -5.30
CA ASP A 38 -5.67 1.35 -6.46
C ASP A 38 -6.84 0.45 -6.02
N PHE A 39 -6.55 -0.58 -5.21
CA PHE A 39 -7.58 -1.44 -4.62
C PHE A 39 -8.55 -0.64 -3.72
N CYS A 40 -8.03 0.31 -2.93
CA CYS A 40 -8.86 1.19 -2.11
C CYS A 40 -9.75 2.11 -2.96
N ARG A 41 -9.30 2.58 -4.15
CA ARG A 41 -10.16 3.28 -5.10
C ARG A 41 -11.29 2.37 -5.58
N GLY A 42 -10.97 1.16 -6.01
CA GLY A 42 -11.97 0.17 -6.44
C GLY A 42 -13.05 -0.11 -5.39
N ILE A 43 -12.70 -0.16 -4.09
CA ILE A 43 -13.69 -0.30 -3.01
C ILE A 43 -14.65 0.90 -2.94
N ILE A 44 -14.17 2.11 -3.21
CA ILE A 44 -14.94 3.35 -3.03
C ILE A 44 -15.79 3.68 -4.26
N SER A 45 -15.28 3.43 -5.47
CA SER A 45 -15.88 3.89 -6.73
C SER A 45 -16.22 2.79 -7.73
N ASP A 46 -15.97 1.52 -7.40
CA ASP A 46 -16.01 0.39 -8.35
C ASP A 46 -15.00 0.51 -9.53
N ASP A 47 -14.07 1.48 -9.48
CA ASP A 47 -13.00 1.69 -10.47
C ASP A 47 -11.66 2.03 -9.80
N GLU A 48 -10.66 1.14 -9.93
CA GLU A 48 -9.32 1.31 -9.36
C GLU A 48 -8.55 2.53 -9.92
N ASN A 49 -8.96 3.06 -11.07
CA ASN A 49 -8.31 4.20 -11.72
C ASN A 49 -8.99 5.54 -11.44
N ASP A 50 -10.13 5.55 -10.76
CA ASP A 50 -10.90 6.77 -10.51
C ASP A 50 -10.15 7.73 -9.56
N GLN A 51 -9.60 8.79 -10.13
CA GLN A 51 -8.85 9.79 -9.37
C GLN A 51 -9.75 10.72 -8.55
N SER A 52 -11.05 10.77 -8.82
CA SER A 52 -12.00 11.64 -8.11
C SER A 52 -12.15 11.27 -6.62
N VAL A 53 -11.91 9.99 -6.30
CA VAL A 53 -12.03 9.45 -4.94
C VAL A 53 -10.68 9.24 -4.24
N THR A 54 -9.59 9.80 -4.80
CA THR A 54 -8.22 9.59 -4.28
C THR A 54 -8.11 9.85 -2.78
N LYS A 55 -8.70 10.96 -2.29
CA LYS A 55 -8.66 11.28 -0.85
C LYS A 55 -9.32 10.18 -0.01
N ALA A 56 -10.54 9.77 -0.36
CA ALA A 56 -11.26 8.72 0.34
C ALA A 56 -10.52 7.37 0.30
N ALA A 57 -9.88 7.05 -0.83
CA ALA A 57 -9.07 5.85 -0.97
C ALA A 57 -7.82 5.87 -0.06
N PHE A 58 -7.13 7.01 0.06
CA PHE A 58 -6.00 7.16 0.99
C PHE A 58 -6.44 7.15 2.46
N ASP A 59 -7.59 7.74 2.79
CA ASP A 59 -8.17 7.67 4.13
C ASP A 59 -8.46 6.21 4.54
N LEU A 60 -9.04 5.42 3.63
CA LEU A 60 -9.28 3.98 3.82
C LEU A 60 -7.97 3.20 3.98
N LEU A 61 -6.98 3.45 3.10
CA LEU A 61 -5.67 2.83 3.17
C LEU A 61 -5.01 3.09 4.54
N GLY A 62 -4.97 4.35 4.96
CA GLY A 62 -4.40 4.76 6.24
C GLY A 62 -5.11 4.10 7.42
N TYR A 63 -6.44 4.01 7.37
CA TYR A 63 -7.22 3.30 8.39
C TYR A 63 -6.81 1.82 8.48
N ILE A 64 -6.78 1.10 7.37
CA ILE A 64 -6.41 -0.34 7.34
C ILE A 64 -4.99 -0.54 7.86
N VAL A 65 -4.03 0.26 7.37
CA VAL A 65 -2.63 0.21 7.82
C VAL A 65 -2.55 0.41 9.34
N SER A 66 -3.24 1.41 9.87
CA SER A 66 -3.24 1.69 11.32
C SER A 66 -3.75 0.51 12.16
N GLN A 67 -4.83 -0.15 11.72
CA GLN A 67 -5.41 -1.28 12.45
C GLN A 67 -4.50 -2.51 12.42
N ARG A 68 -3.84 -2.76 11.29
CA ARG A 68 -2.87 -3.85 11.16
C ARG A 68 -1.66 -3.64 12.05
N LEU A 69 -1.09 -2.43 12.05
CA LEU A 69 0.07 -2.11 12.88
C LEU A 69 -0.25 -2.16 14.37
N LYS A 70 -1.41 -1.65 14.79
CA LYS A 70 -1.92 -1.80 16.17
C LYS A 70 -2.05 -3.26 16.58
N SER A 71 -2.37 -4.14 15.63
CA SER A 71 -2.48 -5.59 15.83
C SER A 71 -1.14 -6.33 15.69
N GLY A 72 -0.02 -5.62 15.57
CA GLY A 72 1.31 -6.22 15.44
C GLY A 72 1.54 -6.94 14.10
N ARG A 73 0.83 -6.56 13.04
CA ARG A 73 0.92 -7.21 11.72
C ARG A 73 1.79 -6.40 10.76
N LEU A 74 2.76 -7.07 10.15
CA LEU A 74 3.53 -6.53 9.03
C LEU A 74 2.57 -6.04 7.93
N THR A 75 2.87 -4.87 7.39
CA THR A 75 2.02 -4.23 6.38
C THR A 75 2.89 -3.61 5.30
N VAL A 76 2.53 -3.87 4.05
CA VAL A 76 3.18 -3.33 2.87
C VAL A 76 2.22 -2.37 2.18
N VAL A 77 2.67 -1.15 1.91
CA VAL A 77 1.91 -0.16 1.14
C VAL A 77 2.38 -0.21 -0.31
N ASP A 78 1.51 -0.64 -1.20
CA ASP A 78 1.72 -0.59 -2.65
C ASP A 78 0.97 0.60 -3.25
N ALA A 79 1.66 1.73 -3.31
CA ALA A 79 1.18 2.93 -3.96
C ALA A 79 2.33 3.54 -4.77
N THR A 80 2.00 4.40 -5.73
CA THR A 80 3.03 5.10 -6.51
C THR A 80 3.96 5.93 -5.62
N ASN A 81 3.51 6.40 -4.44
CA ASN A 81 4.32 7.02 -3.37
C ASN A 81 5.37 8.04 -3.85
N VAL A 82 5.15 8.68 -5.01
CA VAL A 82 6.08 9.63 -5.63
C VAL A 82 5.93 11.03 -5.06
N GLN A 83 4.74 11.39 -4.58
CA GLN A 83 4.44 12.66 -3.91
C GLN A 83 4.76 12.59 -2.41
N GLN A 84 5.22 13.71 -1.85
CA GLN A 84 5.64 13.77 -0.45
C GLN A 84 4.47 13.64 0.51
N GLU A 85 3.29 14.15 0.14
CA GLU A 85 2.06 13.98 0.92
C GLU A 85 1.60 12.52 1.01
N ALA A 86 1.98 11.68 0.04
CA ALA A 86 1.69 10.24 0.08
C ALA A 86 2.63 9.46 1.03
N ARG A 87 3.69 10.10 1.55
CA ARG A 87 4.68 9.52 2.46
C ARG A 87 4.59 10.05 3.90
N ALA A 88 3.79 11.09 4.14
CA ALA A 88 3.62 11.77 5.43
C ALA A 88 2.48 11.13 6.23
#